data_AF-A0A314ZIR4-F1
#
_entry.id   AF-A0A314ZIR4-F1
#
_cell.length_a   1.000
_cell.length_b   1.000
_cell.length_c   1.000
_cell.angle_alpha   90.00
_cell.angle_beta   90.00
_cell.angle_gamma   90.00
#
_symmetry.space_group_name_H-M   'P 1'
#
loop_
_entity.id
_entity.type
_entity.pdbx_description
1 polymer ?
#
loop_
_entity_poly.entity_id
_entity_poly.type
_entity_poly.pdbx_seq_one_letter_code
_entity_poly.pdbx_strand_id
1 'polypeptide(L)'
;MGPDNQNSASILTAAIRHTLNEARAAIQKITKFSSLSISYREQLAIEDCKELLDFSVSELAWSLGEMNKIRGGDNNEHYEGNLKAWLSAALSNQDTCLEGFEGTDRRLEDFVRGSLKQVTQLIGNVLALYTQLHSLPFKPPRDHGTPVNKSSSSDDHLPAWISEGDQELLRSNPQSGMHADAIVAADGSGKYRTITEAVNAAPNYSSKRYIIYVKKGVIRKH
;
A
#
# COMPACT_ATOMS: atom_id res chain seq x y z
N MET A 1 0.27 9.89 -33.27
CA MET A 1 -0.92 9.31 -32.62
C MET A 1 -0.42 8.51 -31.42
N GLY A 2 -0.42 9.11 -30.24
CA GLY A 2 -0.10 8.38 -29.00
C GLY A 2 -1.25 7.45 -28.63
N PRO A 3 -1.02 6.38 -27.85
CA PRO A 3 -2.09 5.52 -27.39
C PRO A 3 -3.05 6.35 -26.51
N ASP A 4 -4.35 6.17 -26.71
CA ASP A 4 -5.43 6.83 -25.96
C ASP A 4 -5.29 6.56 -24.45
N ASN A 5 -4.67 7.49 -23.73
CA ASN A 5 -4.51 7.44 -22.27
C ASN A 5 -5.87 7.33 -21.55
N GLN A 6 -6.93 7.88 -22.17
CA GLN A 6 -8.32 7.81 -21.70
C GLN A 6 -8.87 6.37 -21.69
N ASN A 7 -8.50 5.54 -22.67
CA ASN A 7 -8.98 4.16 -22.79
C ASN A 7 -8.27 3.23 -21.80
N SER A 8 -6.96 3.39 -21.62
CA SER A 8 -6.16 2.58 -20.70
C SER A 8 -6.59 2.76 -19.23
N ALA A 9 -6.83 4.01 -18.79
CA ALA A 9 -7.31 4.31 -17.44
C ALA A 9 -8.73 3.77 -17.18
N SER A 10 -9.59 3.79 -18.20
CA SER A 10 -10.93 3.20 -18.14
C SER A 10 -10.87 1.67 -17.96
N ILE A 11 -9.98 1.00 -18.69
CA ILE A 11 -9.76 -0.45 -18.59
C ILE A 11 -9.25 -0.82 -17.19
N LEU A 12 -8.26 -0.11 -16.66
CA LEU A 12 -7.73 -0.37 -15.32
C LEU A 12 -8.80 -0.15 -14.24
N THR A 13 -9.62 0.89 -14.37
CA THR A 13 -10.74 1.15 -13.43
C THR A 13 -11.75 -0.01 -13.45
N ALA A 14 -12.13 -0.47 -14.65
CA ALA A 14 -13.05 -1.60 -14.78
C ALA A 14 -12.43 -2.90 -14.24
N ALA A 15 -11.14 -3.13 -14.50
CA ALA A 15 -10.41 -4.28 -14.01
C ALA A 15 -10.35 -4.30 -12.48
N ILE A 16 -9.94 -3.21 -11.82
CA ILE A 16 -9.90 -3.14 -10.35
C ILE A 16 -11.29 -3.36 -9.75
N ARG A 17 -12.34 -2.78 -10.35
CA ARG A 17 -13.73 -2.98 -9.88
C ARG A 17 -14.15 -4.45 -10.01
N HIS A 18 -13.79 -5.12 -11.10
CA HIS A 18 -14.05 -6.53 -11.28
C HIS A 18 -13.30 -7.38 -10.23
N THR A 19 -12.00 -7.12 -10.04
CA THR A 19 -11.18 -7.77 -9.02
C THR A 19 -11.77 -7.64 -7.62
N LEU A 20 -12.27 -6.45 -7.26
CA LEU A 20 -12.92 -6.20 -5.98
C LEU A 20 -14.17 -7.06 -5.79
N ASN A 21 -15.00 -7.21 -6.84
CA ASN A 21 -16.17 -8.08 -6.78
C ASN A 21 -15.78 -9.57 -6.68
N GLU A 22 -14.73 -10.00 -7.39
CA GLU A 22 -14.21 -11.37 -7.27
C GLU A 22 -13.65 -11.65 -5.88
N ALA A 23 -12.97 -10.69 -5.25
CA ALA A 23 -12.48 -10.81 -3.87
C ALA A 23 -13.65 -11.03 -2.89
N ARG A 24 -14.73 -10.25 -3.02
CA ARG A 24 -15.95 -10.45 -2.21
C ARG A 24 -16.60 -11.81 -2.48
N ALA A 25 -16.63 -12.27 -3.72
CA ALA A 25 -17.16 -13.58 -4.06
C ALA A 25 -16.29 -14.70 -3.47
N ALA A 26 -14.97 -14.54 -3.43
CA ALA A 26 -14.06 -15.48 -2.78
C ALA A 26 -14.30 -15.56 -1.27
N ILE A 27 -14.47 -14.42 -0.58
CA ILE A 27 -14.83 -14.39 0.85
C ILE A 27 -16.12 -15.17 1.10
N GLN A 28 -17.14 -14.99 0.26
CA GLN A 28 -18.39 -15.75 0.38
C GLN A 28 -18.21 -17.25 0.15
N LYS A 29 -17.39 -17.64 -0.82
CA LYS A 29 -17.04 -19.06 -1.05
C LYS A 29 -16.32 -19.64 0.16
N ILE A 30 -15.31 -18.96 0.69
CA ILE A 30 -14.56 -19.42 1.87
C ILE A 30 -15.47 -19.53 3.09
N THR A 31 -16.31 -18.52 3.34
CA THR A 31 -17.26 -18.50 4.46
C THR A 31 -18.24 -19.67 4.41
N LYS A 32 -18.73 -20.05 3.22
CA LYS A 32 -19.65 -21.20 3.08
C LYS A 32 -19.02 -22.53 3.45
N PHE A 33 -17.70 -22.65 3.32
CA PHE A 33 -16.97 -23.89 3.55
C PHE A 33 -16.21 -23.87 4.88
N SER A 34 -16.32 -22.81 5.69
CA SER A 34 -15.71 -22.73 7.02
C SER A 34 -16.19 -23.83 7.96
N SER A 35 -17.44 -24.28 7.80
CA SER A 35 -18.01 -25.39 8.57
C SER A 35 -17.39 -26.76 8.25
N LEU A 36 -16.59 -26.88 7.19
CA LEU A 36 -15.83 -28.10 6.88
C LEU A 36 -14.51 -28.18 7.65
N SER A 37 -14.20 -27.16 8.45
CA SER A 37 -13.09 -27.18 9.39
C SER A 37 -13.31 -28.22 10.47
N ILE A 38 -12.28 -29.02 10.74
CA ILE A 38 -12.32 -30.10 11.73
C ILE A 38 -11.39 -29.83 12.92
N SER A 39 -10.56 -28.80 12.82
CA SER A 39 -9.60 -28.43 13.85
C SER A 39 -9.67 -26.94 14.19
N TYR A 40 -9.32 -26.60 15.43
CA TYR A 40 -9.23 -25.21 15.87
C TYR A 40 -8.23 -24.40 15.02
N ARG A 41 -7.12 -25.04 14.59
CA ARG A 41 -6.11 -24.40 13.74
C ARG A 41 -6.67 -23.99 12.38
N GLU A 42 -7.45 -24.86 11.74
CA GLU A 42 -8.14 -24.52 10.48
C GLU A 42 -9.20 -23.42 10.67
N GLN A 43 -9.93 -23.42 11.80
CA GLN A 43 -10.90 -22.36 12.09
C GLN A 43 -10.23 -20.99 12.19
N LEU A 44 -9.11 -20.91 12.93
CA LEU A 44 -8.30 -19.69 13.01
C LEU A 44 -7.78 -19.27 11.63
N ALA A 45 -7.18 -20.18 10.87
CA ALA A 45 -6.66 -19.89 9.54
C ALA A 45 -7.75 -19.36 8.58
N ILE A 46 -8.98 -19.87 8.67
CA ILE A 46 -10.11 -19.39 7.88
C ILE A 46 -10.53 -17.97 8.30
N GLU A 47 -10.62 -17.70 9.60
CA GLU A 47 -10.99 -16.36 10.09
C GLU A 47 -9.91 -15.32 9.75
N ASP A 48 -8.63 -15.65 9.96
CA ASP A 48 -7.49 -14.80 9.56
C ASP A 48 -7.51 -14.54 8.05
N CYS A 49 -7.78 -15.58 7.25
CA CYS A 49 -7.89 -15.42 5.80
C CYS A 49 -9.06 -14.50 5.41
N LYS A 50 -10.22 -14.62 6.05
CA LYS A 50 -11.37 -13.72 5.79
C LYS A 50 -11.01 -12.27 6.11
N GLU A 51 -10.34 -12.02 7.23
CA GLU A 51 -9.88 -10.68 7.61
C GLU A 51 -8.91 -10.10 6.57
N LEU A 52 -7.90 -10.88 6.15
CA LEU A 52 -6.94 -10.47 5.11
C LEU A 52 -7.62 -10.17 3.76
N LEU A 53 -8.66 -10.92 3.40
CA LEU A 53 -9.42 -10.66 2.19
C LEU A 53 -10.32 -9.42 2.32
N ASP A 54 -10.86 -9.12 3.50
CA ASP A 54 -11.57 -7.87 3.75
C ASP A 54 -10.63 -6.65 3.66
N PHE A 55 -9.37 -6.79 4.13
CA PHE A 55 -8.33 -5.78 3.85
C PHE A 55 -8.08 -5.64 2.35
N SER A 56 -7.94 -6.76 1.63
CA SER A 56 -7.77 -6.75 0.17
C SER A 56 -8.92 -6.03 -0.55
N VAL A 57 -10.17 -6.22 -0.12
CA VAL A 57 -11.33 -5.51 -0.66
C VAL A 57 -11.21 -4.00 -0.41
N SER A 58 -10.75 -3.59 0.78
CA SER A 58 -10.56 -2.19 1.15
C SER A 58 -9.45 -1.54 0.33
N GLU A 59 -8.31 -2.22 0.18
CA GLU A 59 -7.16 -1.77 -0.61
C GLU A 59 -7.50 -1.65 -2.11
N LEU A 60 -8.29 -2.58 -2.65
CA LEU A 60 -8.82 -2.48 -4.01
C LEU A 60 -9.78 -1.28 -4.15
N ALA A 61 -10.59 -0.99 -3.13
CA ALA A 61 -11.45 0.20 -3.14
C ALA A 61 -10.65 1.50 -3.07
N TRP A 62 -9.59 1.55 -2.26
CA TRP A 62 -8.67 2.70 -2.23
C TRP A 62 -7.93 2.86 -3.55
N SER A 63 -7.50 1.75 -4.16
CA SER A 63 -6.91 1.73 -5.51
C SER A 63 -7.83 2.38 -6.55
N LEU A 64 -9.14 2.09 -6.51
CA LEU A 64 -10.12 2.77 -7.37
C LEU A 64 -10.20 4.27 -7.06
N GLY A 65 -10.14 4.65 -5.79
CA GLY A 65 -10.11 6.04 -5.35
C GLY A 65 -8.93 6.81 -5.96
N GLU A 66 -7.73 6.25 -5.85
CA GLU A 66 -6.51 6.86 -6.41
C GLU A 66 -6.57 6.92 -7.94
N MET A 67 -7.04 5.86 -8.61
CA MET A 67 -7.23 5.84 -10.07
C MET A 67 -8.19 6.93 -10.57
N ASN A 68 -9.29 7.18 -9.84
CA ASN A 68 -10.23 8.23 -10.19
C ASN A 68 -9.61 9.63 -10.09
N LYS A 69 -8.72 9.86 -9.10
CA LYS A 69 -8.00 11.13 -8.95
C LYS A 69 -6.97 11.33 -10.06
N ILE A 70 -6.21 10.28 -10.41
CA ILE A 70 -5.27 10.28 -11.54
C ILE A 70 -6.01 10.64 -12.84
N ARG A 71 -7.17 10.01 -13.11
CA ARG A 71 -7.99 10.32 -14.28
C ARG A 71 -8.60 11.73 -14.24
N GLY A 72 -8.88 12.24 -13.04
CA GLY A 72 -9.39 13.59 -12.83
C GLY A 72 -8.38 14.70 -13.14
N GLY A 73 -7.12 14.36 -13.44
CA GLY A 73 -6.05 15.32 -13.72
C GLY A 73 -5.50 15.99 -12.46
N ASP A 74 -5.72 15.41 -11.29
CA ASP A 74 -5.12 15.89 -10.05
C ASP A 74 -3.62 15.51 -10.04
N ASN A 75 -2.76 16.52 -9.86
CA ASN A 75 -1.31 16.43 -10.11
C ASN A 75 -0.50 15.97 -8.88
N ASN A 76 -1.10 15.18 -7.99
CA ASN A 76 -0.40 14.66 -6.82
C ASN A 76 0.38 13.39 -7.19
N GLU A 77 1.70 13.48 -7.16
CA GLU A 77 2.63 12.38 -7.44
C GLU A 77 2.44 11.17 -6.50
N HIS A 78 1.83 11.37 -5.33
CA HIS A 78 1.60 10.28 -4.38
C HIS A 78 0.51 9.30 -4.82
N TYR A 79 -0.44 9.70 -5.67
CA TYR A 79 -1.52 8.80 -6.08
C TYR A 79 -1.01 7.57 -6.82
N GLU A 80 0.04 7.75 -7.62
CA GLU A 80 0.68 6.67 -8.34
C GLU A 80 1.37 5.67 -7.40
N GLY A 81 2.08 6.19 -6.40
CA GLY A 81 2.71 5.39 -5.36
C GLY A 81 1.69 4.64 -4.50
N ASN A 82 0.62 5.33 -4.09
CA ASN A 82 -0.47 4.77 -3.29
C ASN A 82 -1.18 3.64 -4.04
N LEU A 83 -1.55 3.86 -5.30
CA LEU A 83 -2.19 2.84 -6.13
C LEU A 83 -1.34 1.56 -6.22
N LYS A 84 -0.03 1.71 -6.46
CA LYS A 84 0.89 0.58 -6.48
C LYS A 84 0.95 -0.13 -5.12
N ALA A 85 1.07 0.64 -4.05
CA ALA A 85 1.15 0.11 -2.69
C ALA A 85 -0.11 -0.67 -2.31
N TRP A 86 -1.29 -0.14 -2.59
CA TRP A 86 -2.56 -0.83 -2.30
C TRP A 86 -2.76 -2.10 -3.12
N LEU A 87 -2.42 -2.08 -4.41
CA LEU A 87 -2.48 -3.29 -5.24
C LEU A 87 -1.48 -4.36 -4.77
N SER A 88 -0.27 -3.96 -4.38
CA SER A 88 0.73 -4.88 -3.83
C SER A 88 0.31 -5.44 -2.47
N ALA A 89 -0.23 -4.61 -1.57
CA ALA A 89 -0.76 -5.05 -0.29
C ALA A 89 -1.91 -6.05 -0.46
N ALA A 90 -2.85 -5.74 -1.36
CA ALA A 90 -3.93 -6.65 -1.70
C ALA A 90 -3.39 -7.99 -2.17
N LEU A 91 -2.40 -8.01 -3.07
CA LEU A 91 -1.78 -9.25 -3.54
C LEU A 91 -1.14 -10.07 -2.40
N SER A 92 -0.35 -9.41 -1.55
CA SER A 92 0.34 -10.06 -0.43
C SER A 92 -0.62 -10.65 0.60
N ASN A 93 -1.76 -10.00 0.84
CA ASN A 93 -2.78 -10.51 1.75
C ASN A 93 -3.32 -11.90 1.32
N GLN A 94 -3.35 -12.22 0.01
CA GLN A 94 -3.71 -13.58 -0.44
C GLN A 94 -2.62 -14.60 -0.08
N ASP A 95 -1.36 -14.24 -0.25
CA ASP A 95 -0.24 -15.13 0.10
C ASP A 95 -0.22 -15.40 1.61
N THR A 96 -0.35 -14.35 2.44
CA THR A 96 -0.43 -14.48 3.90
C THR A 96 -1.65 -15.29 4.35
N CYS A 97 -2.80 -15.15 3.68
CA CYS A 97 -3.97 -16.00 3.96
C CYS A 97 -3.62 -17.49 3.79
N LEU A 98 -2.89 -17.85 2.72
CA LEU A 98 -2.53 -19.24 2.45
C LEU A 98 -1.46 -19.75 3.42
N GLU A 99 -0.51 -18.89 3.81
CA GLU A 99 0.48 -19.20 4.87
C GLU A 99 -0.18 -19.50 6.22
N GLY A 100 -1.32 -18.87 6.52
CA GLY A 100 -2.10 -19.14 7.74
C GLY A 100 -2.53 -20.60 7.91
N PHE A 101 -2.60 -21.37 6.81
CA PHE A 101 -2.92 -22.81 6.84
C PHE A 101 -1.71 -23.71 7.07
N GLU A 102 -0.49 -23.18 7.20
CA GLU A 102 0.69 -23.98 7.52
C GLU A 102 0.44 -24.81 8.79
N GLY A 103 0.84 -26.07 8.80
CA GLY A 103 0.63 -27.00 9.91
C GLY A 103 -0.79 -27.57 10.05
N THR A 104 -1.66 -27.37 9.05
CA THR A 104 -2.92 -28.12 8.89
C THR A 104 -2.73 -29.33 7.95
N ASP A 105 -3.79 -30.11 7.73
CA ASP A 105 -3.80 -31.19 6.72
C ASP A 105 -3.85 -30.68 5.26
N ARG A 106 -3.90 -29.35 5.08
CA ARG A 106 -3.91 -28.59 3.82
C ARG A 106 -5.13 -28.81 2.92
N ARG A 107 -6.11 -29.61 3.34
CA ARG A 107 -7.34 -29.85 2.55
C ARG A 107 -8.14 -28.57 2.34
N LEU A 108 -8.29 -27.75 3.38
CA LEU A 108 -8.97 -26.46 3.27
C LEU A 108 -8.10 -25.40 2.60
N GLU A 109 -6.77 -25.46 2.76
CA GLU A 109 -5.84 -24.60 2.04
C GLU A 109 -6.03 -24.72 0.52
N ASP A 110 -6.14 -25.94 -0.01
CA ASP A 110 -6.34 -26.16 -1.45
C ASP A 110 -7.66 -25.56 -1.96
N PHE A 111 -8.73 -25.68 -1.16
CA PHE A 111 -10.02 -25.05 -1.48
C PHE A 111 -9.93 -23.52 -1.48
N VAL A 112 -9.27 -22.95 -0.48
CA VAL A 112 -9.05 -21.49 -0.37
C VAL A 112 -8.18 -21.00 -1.53
N ARG A 113 -7.07 -21.69 -1.82
CA ARG A 113 -6.19 -21.41 -2.98
C ARG A 113 -6.96 -21.42 -4.29
N GLY A 114 -7.81 -22.42 -4.51
CA GLY A 114 -8.70 -22.48 -5.67
C GLY A 114 -9.67 -21.30 -5.75
N SER A 115 -10.22 -20.89 -4.61
CA SER A 115 -11.14 -19.74 -4.50
C SER A 115 -10.44 -18.39 -4.76
N LEU A 116 -9.15 -18.28 -4.41
CA LEU A 116 -8.35 -17.06 -4.56
C LEU A 116 -7.66 -16.92 -5.90
N LYS A 117 -7.47 -18.01 -6.65
CA LYS A 117 -6.72 -18.03 -7.90
C LYS A 117 -7.08 -16.89 -8.88
N GLN A 118 -8.38 -16.66 -9.10
CA GLN A 118 -8.84 -15.60 -10.00
C GLN A 118 -8.54 -14.20 -9.44
N VAL A 119 -8.71 -14.01 -8.13
CA VAL A 119 -8.42 -12.74 -7.44
C VAL A 119 -6.93 -12.40 -7.57
N THR A 120 -6.05 -13.33 -7.20
CA THR A 120 -4.59 -13.18 -7.30
C THR A 120 -4.15 -12.85 -8.74
N GLN A 121 -4.69 -13.56 -9.73
CA GLN A 121 -4.36 -13.32 -11.14
C GLN A 121 -4.82 -11.93 -11.59
N LEU A 122 -6.03 -11.51 -11.21
CA LEU A 122 -6.57 -10.20 -11.59
C LEU A 122 -5.77 -9.06 -10.95
N ILE A 123 -5.42 -9.17 -9.67
CA ILE A 123 -4.56 -8.18 -9.00
C ILE A 123 -3.20 -8.10 -9.69
N GLY A 124 -2.57 -9.25 -9.95
CA GLY A 124 -1.29 -9.32 -10.67
C GLY A 124 -1.36 -8.70 -12.06
N ASN A 125 -2.43 -8.96 -12.81
CA ASN A 125 -2.64 -8.37 -14.13
C ASN A 125 -2.78 -6.84 -14.06
N VAL A 126 -3.58 -6.32 -13.12
CA VAL A 126 -3.74 -4.88 -12.92
C VAL A 126 -2.40 -4.25 -12.55
N LEU A 127 -1.66 -4.83 -11.61
CA LEU A 127 -0.36 -4.33 -11.17
C LEU A 127 0.66 -4.34 -12.31
N ALA A 128 0.68 -5.39 -13.14
CA ALA A 128 1.54 -5.49 -14.31
C ALA A 128 1.20 -4.44 -15.36
N LEU A 129 -0.09 -4.28 -15.70
CA LEU A 129 -0.54 -3.26 -16.65
C LEU A 129 -0.22 -1.85 -16.17
N TYR A 130 -0.46 -1.58 -14.89
CA TYR A 130 -0.12 -0.31 -14.26
C TYR A 130 1.39 -0.05 -14.29
N THR A 131 2.20 -1.03 -13.89
CA THR A 131 3.66 -0.89 -13.92
C THR A 131 4.17 -0.69 -15.35
N GLN A 132 3.62 -1.41 -16.33
CA GLN A 132 3.98 -1.23 -17.74
C GLN A 132 3.68 0.19 -18.22
N LEU A 133 2.47 0.70 -17.94
CA LEU A 133 2.07 2.06 -18.34
C LEU A 133 3.00 3.14 -17.78
N HIS A 134 3.46 2.98 -16.53
CA HIS A 134 4.34 3.94 -15.86
C HIS A 134 5.85 3.66 -16.07
N SER A 135 6.22 2.50 -16.62
CA SER A 135 7.62 2.15 -16.97
C SER A 135 8.02 2.55 -18.40
N LEU A 136 7.07 3.00 -19.22
CA LEU A 136 7.37 3.52 -20.56
C LEU A 136 8.08 4.88 -20.45
N PRO A 137 9.20 5.11 -21.17
CA PRO A 137 9.98 6.34 -21.11
C PRO A 137 9.32 7.49 -21.89
N PHE A 138 8.00 7.67 -21.74
CA PHE A 138 7.32 8.88 -22.22
C PHE A 138 7.15 9.85 -21.06
N LYS A 139 8.29 10.40 -20.60
CA LYS A 139 8.25 11.73 -19.99
C LYS A 139 7.97 12.70 -21.15
N PRO A 140 6.82 13.39 -21.20
CA PRO A 140 6.67 14.51 -22.14
C PRO A 140 7.86 15.47 -21.90
N PRO A 141 8.47 16.05 -22.95
CA PRO A 141 9.49 17.06 -22.77
C PRO A 141 8.94 18.16 -21.89
N ARG A 142 9.42 18.25 -20.64
CA ARG A 142 9.23 19.43 -19.82
C ARG A 142 10.12 20.49 -20.44
N ASP A 143 9.54 21.23 -21.39
CA ASP A 143 10.21 22.39 -21.94
C ASP A 143 10.11 23.54 -20.93
N HIS A 144 11.27 24.15 -20.72
CA HIS A 144 11.54 25.41 -20.02
C HIS A 144 11.59 25.44 -18.49
N GLY A 145 12.84 25.42 -18.01
CA GLY A 145 13.25 26.00 -16.73
C GLY A 145 14.69 25.68 -16.39
N THR A 146 15.65 26.35 -17.04
CA THR A 146 17.07 26.59 -16.64
C THR A 146 17.87 25.46 -15.94
N PRO A 147 19.08 25.09 -16.42
CA PRO A 147 19.97 24.24 -15.65
C PRO A 147 20.49 25.01 -14.44
N VAL A 148 19.84 24.85 -13.29
CA VAL A 148 20.43 25.27 -12.02
C VAL A 148 21.57 24.29 -11.73
N ASN A 149 22.80 24.77 -11.90
CA ASN A 149 24.00 24.15 -11.35
C ASN A 149 23.80 23.95 -9.84
N LYS A 150 23.27 22.80 -9.43
CA LYS A 150 23.33 22.36 -8.03
C LYS A 150 24.73 21.82 -7.80
N SER A 151 25.59 22.71 -7.32
CA SER A 151 26.90 22.40 -6.77
C SER A 151 26.78 21.21 -5.81
N SER A 152 27.56 20.18 -6.11
CA SER A 152 27.84 19.03 -5.26
C SER A 152 28.28 19.47 -3.87
N SER A 153 27.49 19.13 -2.86
CA SER A 153 27.97 18.93 -1.49
C SER A 153 27.62 17.51 -1.06
N SER A 154 28.65 16.72 -0.85
CA SER A 154 28.65 15.34 -0.36
C SER A 154 28.00 15.23 1.02
N ASP A 155 26.86 14.54 1.12
CA ASP A 155 26.61 13.37 1.98
C ASP A 155 25.10 13.02 1.97
N ASP A 156 24.79 11.71 1.90
CA ASP A 156 23.46 11.08 1.85
C ASP A 156 22.62 11.26 0.56
N HIS A 157 22.88 10.39 -0.42
CA HIS A 157 21.96 10.18 -1.54
C HIS A 157 20.64 9.54 -1.06
N LEU A 158 19.64 10.38 -0.78
CA LEU A 158 18.27 9.92 -0.59
C LEU A 158 17.81 9.16 -1.85
N PRO A 159 17.10 8.02 -1.71
CA PRO A 159 16.63 7.26 -2.85
C PRO A 159 15.78 8.07 -3.83
N ALA A 160 15.91 7.78 -5.12
CA ALA A 160 15.19 8.48 -6.20
C ALA A 160 13.65 8.35 -6.14
N TRP A 161 13.12 7.45 -5.30
CA TRP A 161 11.68 7.29 -5.09
C TRP A 161 11.10 8.27 -4.05
N ILE A 162 11.95 8.99 -3.31
CA ILE A 162 11.52 10.00 -2.34
C ILE A 162 11.26 11.32 -3.07
N SER A 163 10.04 11.85 -2.94
CA SER A 163 9.64 13.15 -3.52
C SER A 163 10.48 14.31 -2.99
N GLU A 164 10.59 15.41 -3.74
CA GLU A 164 11.31 16.60 -3.26
C GLU A 164 10.72 17.14 -1.95
N GLY A 165 9.40 17.11 -1.80
CA GLY A 165 8.71 17.51 -0.58
C GLY A 165 9.05 16.61 0.62
N ASP A 166 9.14 15.30 0.42
CA ASP A 166 9.54 14.37 1.47
C ASP A 166 11.03 14.51 1.82
N GLN A 167 11.89 14.80 0.83
CA GLN A 167 13.29 15.10 1.10
C GLN A 167 13.45 16.36 1.96
N GLU A 168 12.67 17.41 1.69
CA GLU A 168 12.66 18.63 2.50
C GLU A 168 12.14 18.35 3.91
N LEU A 169 11.08 17.55 4.05
CA LEU A 169 10.56 17.13 5.35
C LEU A 169 11.60 16.33 6.16
N LEU A 170 12.34 15.42 5.52
CA LEU A 170 13.40 14.63 6.16
C LEU A 170 14.60 15.48 6.59
N ARG A 171 14.89 16.57 5.88
CA ARG A 171 15.94 17.54 6.24
C ARG A 171 15.47 18.54 7.31
N SER A 172 14.17 18.64 7.52
CA SER A 172 13.55 19.54 8.49
C SER A 172 13.53 18.92 9.89
N ASN A 173 13.38 19.77 10.91
CA ASN A 173 13.16 19.35 12.29
C ASN A 173 12.10 20.24 12.97
N PRO A 174 11.48 19.82 14.09
CA PRO A 174 10.45 20.59 14.78
C PRO A 174 10.90 21.99 15.25
N GLN A 175 12.19 22.18 15.52
CA GLN A 175 12.74 23.47 15.96
C GLN A 175 12.89 24.46 14.79
N SER A 176 12.97 23.96 13.57
CA SER A 176 13.01 24.71 12.31
C SER A 176 11.62 24.97 11.70
N GLY A 177 10.54 24.68 12.45
CA GLY A 177 9.16 24.98 12.02
C GLY A 177 8.40 23.81 11.38
N MET A 178 8.96 22.59 11.40
CA MET A 178 8.25 21.40 10.94
C MET A 178 7.11 21.01 11.87
N HIS A 179 5.91 20.83 11.34
CA HIS A 179 4.77 20.29 12.10
C HIS A 179 4.91 18.77 12.29
N ALA A 180 4.97 18.32 13.54
CA ALA A 180 4.94 16.90 13.89
C ALA A 180 3.67 16.59 14.69
N ASP A 181 2.92 15.56 14.29
CA ASP A 181 1.74 15.10 15.01
C ASP A 181 2.11 14.32 16.29
N ALA A 182 3.30 13.71 16.28
CA ALA A 182 3.88 13.01 17.42
C ALA A 182 5.40 13.16 17.45
N ILE A 183 5.96 13.26 18.67
CA ILE A 183 7.40 13.24 18.91
C ILE A 183 7.73 12.02 19.76
N VAL A 184 8.61 11.15 19.27
CA VAL A 184 9.16 10.01 20.01
C VAL A 184 10.51 10.41 20.61
N ALA A 185 10.64 10.26 21.92
CA ALA A 185 11.90 10.51 22.63
C ALA A 185 12.09 9.52 23.77
N ALA A 186 13.14 8.69 23.69
CA ALA A 186 13.43 7.67 24.69
C ALA A 186 13.71 8.24 26.10
N ASP A 187 14.24 9.46 26.16
CA ASP A 187 14.50 10.22 27.39
C ASP A 187 13.22 10.78 28.05
N GLY A 188 12.06 10.64 27.40
CA GLY A 188 10.77 11.18 27.88
C GLY A 188 10.51 12.64 27.51
N SER A 189 11.37 13.27 26.71
CA SER A 189 11.20 14.66 26.25
C SER A 189 10.22 14.82 25.06
N GLY A 190 9.45 13.79 24.76
CA GLY A 190 8.50 13.69 23.66
C GLY A 190 7.17 13.10 24.13
N LYS A 191 6.15 13.10 23.26
CA LYS A 191 4.82 12.57 23.57
C LYS A 191 4.84 11.06 23.81
N TYR A 192 5.71 10.34 23.12
CA TYR A 192 5.86 8.89 23.23
C TYR A 192 7.31 8.51 23.50
N ARG A 193 7.52 7.36 24.16
CA ARG A 193 8.87 6.83 24.42
C ARG A 193 9.31 5.84 23.35
N THR A 194 8.35 5.16 22.73
CA THR A 194 8.61 4.15 21.70
C THR A 194 7.97 4.52 20.37
N ILE A 195 8.50 3.95 19.29
CA ILE A 195 7.91 4.08 17.95
C ILE A 195 6.53 3.40 17.93
N THR A 196 6.39 2.24 18.58
CA THR A 196 5.13 1.49 18.62
C THR A 196 3.99 2.31 19.22
N GLU A 197 4.23 3.02 20.33
CA GLU A 197 3.22 3.91 20.91
C GLU A 197 2.78 5.01 19.96
N ALA A 198 3.73 5.63 19.24
CA ALA A 198 3.43 6.69 18.29
C ALA A 198 2.68 6.16 17.06
N VAL A 199 3.02 4.96 16.58
CA VAL A 199 2.31 4.29 15.48
C VAL A 199 0.89 3.94 15.90
N ASN A 200 0.70 3.38 17.10
CA ASN A 200 -0.63 3.03 17.62
C ASN A 200 -1.53 4.25 17.87
N ALA A 201 -0.94 5.43 18.04
CA ALA A 201 -1.67 6.68 18.20
C ALA A 201 -2.06 7.33 16.87
N ALA A 202 -1.54 6.84 15.74
CA ALA A 202 -1.93 7.33 14.44
C ALA A 202 -3.41 6.97 14.17
N PRO A 203 -4.24 7.92 13.71
CA PRO A 203 -5.64 7.66 13.45
C PRO A 203 -5.83 6.66 12.32
N ASN A 204 -6.60 5.60 12.57
CA ASN A 204 -6.96 4.59 11.57
C ASN A 204 -7.73 5.24 10.41
N TYR A 205 -7.41 4.82 9.18
CA TYR A 205 -8.07 5.25 7.95
C TYR A 205 -8.07 6.78 7.71
N SER A 206 -7.15 7.52 8.33
CA SER A 206 -6.99 8.95 8.08
C SER A 206 -6.43 9.21 6.68
N SER A 207 -7.05 10.12 5.94
CA SER A 207 -6.51 10.62 4.67
C SER A 207 -5.44 11.70 4.86
N LYS A 208 -5.21 12.15 6.10
CA LYS A 208 -4.16 13.11 6.46
C LYS A 208 -2.88 12.37 6.82
N ARG A 209 -1.75 12.83 6.27
CA ARG A 209 -0.42 12.35 6.64
C ARG A 209 -0.19 12.58 8.14
N TYR A 210 0.24 11.53 8.84
CA TYR A 210 0.59 11.57 10.25
C TYR A 210 2.13 11.56 10.38
N ILE A 211 2.71 12.66 10.85
CA ILE A 211 4.15 12.89 10.91
C ILE A 211 4.66 12.55 12.31
N ILE A 212 5.40 11.44 12.41
CA ILE A 212 6.10 11.02 13.63
C ILE A 212 7.56 11.46 13.55
N TYR A 213 7.96 12.40 14.39
CA TYR A 213 9.36 12.79 14.53
C TYR A 213 10.05 11.97 15.61
N VAL A 214 11.10 11.24 15.24
CA VAL A 214 11.86 10.39 16.18
C VAL A 214 13.17 11.09 16.53
N LYS A 215 13.34 11.49 17.80
CA LYS A 215 14.60 12.09 18.26
C LYS A 215 15.73 11.05 18.18
N LYS A 216 16.92 11.52 17.79
CA LYS A 216 18.14 10.71 17.81
C LYS A 216 18.37 10.12 19.21
N GLY A 217 18.54 8.81 19.29
CA GLY A 217 18.78 8.09 20.54
C GLY A 217 18.82 6.59 20.32
N VAL A 218 19.29 5.84 21.32
CA VAL A 218 19.30 4.37 21.27
C VAL A 218 17.90 3.88 21.62
N ILE A 219 17.14 3.46 20.61
CA ILE A 219 15.83 2.85 20.78
C ILE A 219 16.05 1.37 21.08
N ARG A 220 15.81 0.95 22.32
CA ARG A 220 15.82 -0.47 22.69
C ARG A 220 14.52 -1.10 22.19
N LYS A 221 14.61 -2.08 21.30
CA LYS A 221 13.48 -2.96 20.99
C LYS A 221 13.30 -3.91 22.18
N HIS A 222 12.10 -3.98 22.74
CA HIS A 222 11.69 -5.05 23.65
C HIS A 222 10.53 -5.77 22.97
#